data_AF-A0A2P8KAD1-F1
#
_entry.id   AF-A0A2P8KAD1-F1
#
_cell.length_a   1.000
_cell.length_b   1.000
_cell.length_c   1.000
_cell.angle_alpha   90.00
_cell.angle_beta   90.00
_cell.angle_gamma   90.00
#
_symmetry.space_group_name_H-M   'P 1'
#
loop_
_entity.id
_entity.type
_entity.pdbx_description
1 polymer ?
#
loop_
_entity_poly.entity_id
_entity_poly.type
_entity_poly.pdbx_seq_one_letter_code
_entity_poly.pdbx_strand_id
1 'polypeptide(L)'
;MSSASHSLWSPLRLPAFRGLWTGSAIYFTGNAMQVMAASWLMVELTGSSFLAALVQTAVFLPMFLLALPAGVLADTTDRRRLILNALAVQVAIVVVLSLLALGVWA
;
A
#
# COMPACT_ATOMS: atom_id res chain seq x y z
N MET A 1 38.46 16.55 17.25
CA MET A 1 37.23 15.73 17.15
C MET A 1 37.09 15.29 15.70
N SER A 2 37.33 14.01 15.41
CA SER A 2 37.20 13.50 14.04
C SER A 2 35.72 13.26 13.73
N SER A 3 35.20 13.99 12.74
CA SER A 3 33.84 13.84 12.23
C SER A 3 33.75 12.50 11.52
N ALA A 4 33.30 11.46 12.22
CA ALA A 4 32.96 10.19 11.57
C ALA A 4 31.85 10.47 10.56
N SER A 5 32.20 10.48 9.27
CA SER A 5 31.25 10.61 8.18
C SER A 5 30.40 9.35 8.11
N HIS A 6 29.27 9.36 8.83
CA HIS A 6 28.28 8.30 8.73
C HIS A 6 27.83 8.18 7.28
N SER A 7 28.21 7.10 6.60
CA SER A 7 27.76 6.82 5.25
C SER A 7 26.24 6.63 5.24
N LEU A 8 25.53 7.33 4.35
CA LEU A 8 24.08 7.19 4.15
C LEU A 8 23.66 5.74 3.81
N TRP A 9 24.61 4.94 3.33
CA TRP A 9 24.41 3.54 2.95
C TRP A 9 24.64 2.55 4.09
N SER A 10 25.11 3.02 5.26
CA SER A 10 25.36 2.18 6.43
C SER A 10 24.15 1.34 6.86
N PRO A 11 22.90 1.87 6.88
CA PRO A 11 21.72 1.09 7.28
C PRO A 11 21.41 -0.10 6.35
N LEU A 12 21.70 0.00 5.04
CA LEU A 12 21.45 -1.08 4.06
C LEU A 12 22.36 -2.30 4.25
N ARG A 13 23.40 -2.20 5.09
CA ARG A 13 24.23 -3.34 5.46
C ARG A 13 23.52 -4.29 6.44
N LEU A 14 22.51 -3.80 7.16
CA LEU A 14 21.71 -4.62 8.06
C LEU A 14 20.70 -5.44 7.25
N PRO A 15 20.73 -6.78 7.31
CA PRO A 15 19.90 -7.64 6.46
C PRO A 15 18.40 -7.41 6.68
N ALA A 16 17.98 -7.17 7.92
CA ALA A 16 16.58 -6.86 8.26
C ALA A 16 16.12 -5.54 7.63
N PHE A 17 16.95 -4.49 7.72
CA PHE A 17 16.63 -3.19 7.12
C PHE A 17 16.63 -3.27 5.59
N ARG A 18 17.60 -3.96 5.00
CA ARG A 18 17.67 -4.17 3.55
C ARG A 18 16.42 -4.85 3.01
N GLY A 19 15.97 -5.94 3.66
CA GLY A 19 14.75 -6.64 3.28
C GLY A 19 13.51 -5.76 3.38
N LEU A 20 13.36 -5.01 4.48
CA LEU A 20 12.27 -4.05 4.65
C LEU A 20 12.29 -2.97 3.58
N TRP A 21 13.47 -2.42 3.27
CA TRP A 21 13.64 -1.35 2.29
C TRP A 21 13.28 -1.83 0.88
N THR A 22 13.82 -2.96 0.43
CA THR A 22 13.51 -3.52 -0.88
C THR A 22 12.05 -3.94 -1.00
N GLY A 23 11.50 -4.57 0.06
CA GLY A 23 10.09 -4.96 0.09
C GLY A 23 9.16 -3.76 0.05
N SER A 24 9.48 -2.70 0.79
CA SER A 24 8.70 -1.46 0.80
C SER A 24 8.76 -0.76 -0.55
N ALA A 25 9.94 -0.69 -1.19
CA ALA A 25 10.07 -0.09 -2.52
C ALA A 25 9.17 -0.79 -3.54
N ILE A 26 9.22 -2.13 -3.61
CA ILE A 26 8.36 -2.93 -4.49
C ILE A 26 6.88 -2.70 -4.15
N TYR A 27 6.54 -2.73 -2.86
CA TYR A 27 5.17 -2.53 -2.37
C TYR A 27 4.61 -1.17 -2.80
N PHE A 28 5.33 -0.07 -2.58
CA PHE A 28 4.85 1.26 -2.91
C PHE A 28 4.70 1.46 -4.42
N THR A 29 5.62 0.92 -5.23
CA THR A 29 5.48 0.94 -6.69
C THR A 29 4.24 0.18 -7.15
N GLY A 30 4.05 -1.06 -6.67
CA GLY A 30 2.88 -1.87 -7.03
C GLY A 30 1.57 -1.23 -6.58
N ASN A 31 1.53 -0.67 -5.37
CA ASN A 31 0.34 0.00 -4.84
C ASN A 31 -0.02 1.25 -5.67
N ALA A 32 0.97 2.08 -6.04
CA ALA A 32 0.73 3.24 -6.89
C ALA A 32 0.19 2.84 -8.27
N MET A 33 0.76 1.79 -8.88
CA MET A 33 0.27 1.26 -10.16
C MET A 33 -1.16 0.73 -10.06
N GLN A 34 -1.48 -0.01 -9.00
CA GLN A 34 -2.82 -0.55 -8.78
C GLN A 34 -3.86 0.57 -8.66
N VAL A 35 -3.59 1.59 -7.86
CA VAL A 35 -4.51 2.71 -7.64
C VAL A 35 -4.73 3.51 -8.93
N MET A 36 -3.66 3.77 -9.68
CA MET A 36 -3.73 4.45 -10.97
C MET A 36 -4.52 3.64 -12.00
N ALA A 37 -4.29 2.32 -12.07
CA ALA A 37 -5.04 1.43 -12.95
C ALA A 37 -6.53 1.38 -12.59
N ALA A 38 -6.87 1.32 -11.30
CA ALA A 38 -8.27 1.33 -10.84
C ALA A 38 -9.01 2.63 -11.20
N SER A 39 -8.35 3.78 -11.03
CA SER A 39 -8.92 5.08 -11.44
C SER A 39 -9.12 5.16 -12.96
N TRP A 40 -8.14 4.69 -13.74
CA TRP A 40 -8.24 4.65 -15.20
C TRP A 40 -9.35 3.73 -15.69
N LEU A 41 -9.46 2.52 -15.13
CA LEU A 41 -10.53 1.58 -15.45
C LEU A 41 -11.92 2.20 -15.21
N MET A 42 -12.07 3.03 -14.17
CA MET A 42 -13.33 3.72 -13.90
C MET A 42 -13.68 4.74 -15.00
N VAL A 43 -12.69 5.46 -15.54
CA VAL A 43 -12.89 6.35 -16.70
C VAL A 43 -13.33 5.53 -17.91
N GLU A 44 -12.69 4.40 -18.16
CA GLU A 44 -12.97 3.56 -19.31
C GLU A 44 -14.38 2.96 -19.27
N LEU A 45 -14.84 2.56 -18.08
CA LEU A 45 -16.18 1.99 -17.89
C LEU A 45 -17.31 3.03 -17.89
N THR A 46 -17.05 4.26 -17.46
CA THR A 46 -18.11 5.26 -17.22
C THR A 46 -18.01 6.53 -18.06
N GLY A 47 -16.87 6.77 -18.69
CA GLY A 47 -16.55 8.02 -19.38
C GLY A 47 -16.39 9.25 -18.46
N SER A 48 -16.47 9.07 -17.13
CA SER A 48 -16.54 10.18 -16.17
C SER A 48 -15.27 10.33 -15.34
N SER A 49 -14.54 11.44 -15.54
CA SER A 49 -13.39 11.81 -14.71
C SER A 49 -13.77 12.09 -13.25
N PHE A 50 -15.03 12.45 -12.97
CA PHE A 50 -15.50 12.66 -11.61
C PHE A 50 -15.57 11.36 -10.81
N LEU A 51 -16.08 10.28 -11.42
CA LEU A 51 -16.11 8.96 -10.80
C LEU A 51 -14.69 8.41 -10.58
N ALA A 52 -13.78 8.68 -11.51
CA ALA A 52 -12.36 8.32 -11.36
C ALA A 52 -11.68 9.08 -10.20
N ALA A 53 -12.05 10.34 -9.95
CA ALA A 53 -11.57 11.10 -8.78
C ALA A 53 -12.11 10.53 -7.46
N LEU A 54 -13.38 10.08 -7.45
CA LEU A 54 -13.99 9.42 -6.29
C LEU A 54 -13.28 8.12 -5.90
N VAL A 55 -12.62 7.42 -6.85
CA VAL A 55 -11.78 6.25 -6.53
C VAL A 55 -10.67 6.65 -5.56
N GLN A 56 -10.00 7.80 -5.77
CA GLN A 56 -8.97 8.28 -4.85
C GLN A 56 -9.54 8.62 -3.48
N THR A 57 -10.72 9.24 -3.44
CA THR A 57 -11.42 9.49 -2.18
C THR A 57 -11.70 8.18 -1.44
N ALA A 58 -12.17 7.15 -2.15
CA ALA A 58 -12.45 5.84 -1.55
C ALA A 58 -11.19 5.13 -1.02
N VAL A 59 -10.01 5.42 -1.59
CA VAL A 59 -8.71 4.90 -1.08
C VAL A 59 -8.32 5.59 0.24
N PHE A 60 -8.45 6.91 0.34
CA PHE A 60 -7.99 7.66 1.51
C PHE A 60 -9.03 7.78 2.63
N LEU A 61 -10.32 7.74 2.31
CA LEU A 61 -11.40 7.92 3.28
C LEU A 61 -11.35 6.89 4.43
N PRO A 62 -11.14 5.58 4.19
CA PRO A 62 -11.01 4.62 5.29
C PRO A 62 -9.81 4.91 6.17
N MET A 63 -8.68 5.35 5.60
CA MET A 63 -7.50 5.72 6.37
C MET A 63 -7.80 6.89 7.31
N PHE A 64 -8.52 7.89 6.83
CA PHE A 64 -8.95 9.02 7.65
C PHE A 64 -9.90 8.59 8.78
N LEU A 65 -10.93 7.81 8.47
CA LEU A 65 -11.94 7.38 9.44
C LEU A 65 -11.40 6.38 10.48
N LEU A 66 -10.45 5.54 10.08
CA LEU A 66 -9.93 4.45 10.90
C LEU A 66 -8.56 4.74 11.51
N ALA A 67 -8.00 5.95 11.35
CA ALA A 67 -6.67 6.30 11.85
C ALA A 67 -6.54 6.07 13.38
N LEU A 68 -7.50 6.56 14.16
CA LEU A 68 -7.51 6.43 15.62
C LEU A 68 -7.63 4.97 16.10
N PRO A 69 -8.66 4.19 15.68
CA PRO A 69 -8.76 2.80 16.12
C PRO A 69 -7.59 1.94 15.62
N ALA A 70 -7.06 2.21 14.42
CA ALA A 70 -5.87 1.52 13.92
C ALA A 70 -4.64 1.82 14.78
N GLY A 71 -4.48 3.05 15.28
CA GLY A 71 -3.42 3.42 16.21
C GLY A 71 -3.50 2.64 17.52
N VAL A 72 -4.68 2.63 18.15
CA VAL A 72 -4.92 1.85 19.38
C VAL A 72 -4.63 0.36 19.15
N LEU A 73 -5.04 -0.19 18.02
CA LEU A 73 -4.76 -1.58 17.67
C LEU A 73 -3.26 -1.85 17.49
N ALA A 74 -2.53 -0.91 16.88
CA ALA A 74 -1.09 -1.01 16.68
C ALA A 74 -0.29 -0.97 17.98
N ASP A 75 -0.78 -0.25 18.99
CA ASP A 75 -0.11 -0.14 20.29
C ASP A 75 -0.44 -1.32 21.23
N THR A 76 -1.63 -1.93 21.07
CA THR A 76 -2.11 -2.99 21.98
C THR A 76 -1.81 -4.41 21.50
N THR A 77 -1.52 -4.62 20.21
CA THR A 77 -1.27 -5.95 19.64
C THR A 77 0.18 -6.14 19.21
N ASP A 78 0.59 -7.39 18.97
CA ASP A 78 1.89 -7.69 18.38
C ASP A 78 1.98 -7.07 16.97
N ARG A 79 2.71 -5.97 16.88
CA ARG A 79 2.89 -5.17 15.67
C ARG A 79 3.31 -6.01 14.46
N ARG A 80 4.15 -7.03 14.66
CA ARG A 80 4.59 -7.89 13.54
C ARG A 80 3.43 -8.72 13.00
N ARG A 81 2.62 -9.32 13.89
CA ARG A 81 1.45 -10.11 13.50
C ARG A 81 0.38 -9.23 12.88
N LEU A 82 0.14 -8.05 13.44
CA LEU A 82 -0.82 -7.09 12.90
C LEU A 82 -0.48 -6.71 11.45
N ILE A 83 0.78 -6.34 11.18
CA ILE A 83 1.24 -5.98 9.84
C ILE A 83 1.10 -7.16 8.87
N LEU A 84 1.51 -8.36 9.28
CA LEU A 84 1.43 -9.55 8.41
C LEU A 84 -0.03 -9.91 8.08
N ASN A 85 -0.93 -9.82 9.04
CA ASN A 85 -2.36 -10.07 8.82
C ASN A 85 -2.97 -9.02 7.89
N ALA A 86 -2.62 -7.74 8.07
CA ALA A 86 -3.09 -6.66 7.20
C ALA A 86 -2.60 -6.86 5.75
N LEU A 87 -1.33 -7.22 5.55
CA LEU A 87 -0.79 -7.54 4.23
C LEU A 87 -1.47 -8.76 3.61
N ALA A 88 -1.74 -9.82 4.39
CA ALA A 88 -2.42 -11.01 3.89
C ALA A 88 -3.84 -10.70 3.41
N VAL A 89 -4.60 -9.90 4.18
CA VAL A 89 -5.94 -9.43 3.79
C VAL A 89 -5.85 -8.57 2.54
N GLN A 90 -4.89 -7.65 2.47
CA GLN A 90 -4.69 -6.80 1.30
C GLN A 90 -4.40 -7.63 0.04
N VAL A 91 -3.51 -8.61 0.11
CA VAL A 91 -3.21 -9.51 -1.02
C VAL A 91 -4.46 -10.25 -1.47
N ALA A 92 -5.26 -10.78 -0.54
CA ALA A 92 -6.50 -11.47 -0.88
C ALA A 92 -7.47 -10.54 -1.62
N ILE A 93 -7.65 -9.30 -1.15
CA ILE A 93 -8.51 -8.30 -1.81
C ILE A 93 -7.98 -7.95 -3.19
N VAL A 94 -6.68 -7.69 -3.33
CA VAL A 94 -6.05 -7.37 -4.63
C VAL A 94 -6.25 -8.50 -5.63
N VAL A 95 -6.04 -9.75 -5.22
CA VAL A 95 -6.25 -10.92 -6.08
C VAL A 95 -7.70 -11.00 -6.55
N VAL A 96 -8.67 -10.84 -5.63
CA VAL A 96 -10.10 -10.84 -6.00
C VAL A 96 -10.42 -9.72 -6.98
N LEU A 97 -9.95 -8.49 -6.72
CA LEU A 97 -10.16 -7.35 -7.61
C LEU A 97 -9.52 -7.57 -8.98
N SER A 98 -8.31 -8.14 -9.04
CA SER A 98 -7.65 -8.47 -10.30
C SER A 98 -8.41 -9.51 -11.10
N LEU A 99 -8.95 -10.55 -10.45
CA LEU A 99 -9.78 -11.56 -11.11
C LEU A 99 -11.08 -10.97 -11.65
N LEU A 100 -11.74 -10.12 -10.86
CA LEU A 100 -12.94 -9.40 -11.30
C LEU A 100 -12.65 -8.48 -12.48
N ALA A 101 -11.54 -7.73 -12.43
CA ALA A 101 -11.12 -6.86 -13.52
C ALA A 101 -10.87 -7.67 -14.80
N LEU A 102 -10.21 -8.83 -14.73
CA LEU A 102 -10.03 -9.71 -15.89
C LEU A 102 -11.37 -10.17 -16.49
N GLY A 103 -12.39 -10.41 -15.66
CA GLY A 103 -13.73 -10.76 -16.12
C GLY A 103 -14.52 -9.61 -16.76
N VAL A 104 -14.13 -8.35 -16.54
CA VAL A 104 -14.73 -7.19 -17.23
C VAL A 104 -14.29 -7.14 -18.70
N TRP A 105 -13.12 -7.67 -19.00
CA TRP A 105 -12.48 -7.64 -20.32
C TRP A 105 -12.62 -8.95 -21.13
N ALA A 106 -13.23 -9.97 -20.54
CA ALA A 106 -13.45 -11.29 -21.14
C ALA A 106 -14.86 -11.39 -21.73
#